data_AF-A0A8B8CAV2-F1
#
_entry.id   AF-A0A8B8CAV2-F1
#
_cell.length_a   1.000
_cell.length_b   1.000
_cell.length_c   1.000
_cell.angle_alpha   90.00
_cell.angle_beta   90.00
_cell.angle_gamma   90.00
#
_symmetry.space_group_name_H-M   'P 1'
#
loop_
_entity.id
_entity.type
_entity.pdbx_description
1 polymer ?
#
loop_
_entity_poly.entity_id
_entity_poly.type
_entity_poly.pdbx_seq_one_letter_code
_entity_poly.pdbx_strand_id
1 'polypeptide(L)'
;MNCYLLVLLFVLWETEARVCRTSYDCPQRARCCRNSHGDTLPLQEGKSRDILIGFDSPLQSSGRCSSRLARKNEQCDPNNCECEQGLDCYRPMSGICCPLYRCYNATWVKQQREFWEKCFRNPRCRLPM
;
A
#
# COMPACT_ATOMS: atom_id res chain seq x y z
N MET A 1 -2.15 -4.33 -39.84
CA MET A 1 -1.77 -3.77 -38.53
C MET A 1 -2.95 -3.88 -37.57
N ASN A 2 -2.71 -4.43 -36.37
CA ASN A 2 -3.40 -4.12 -35.11
C ASN A 2 -4.82 -4.65 -34.80
N CYS A 3 -5.13 -5.91 -35.09
CA CYS A 3 -6.26 -6.58 -34.39
C CYS A 3 -5.83 -7.08 -32.99
N TYR A 4 -4.64 -7.69 -32.90
CA TYR A 4 -4.05 -8.17 -31.64
C TYR A 4 -3.76 -7.06 -30.62
N LEU A 5 -3.39 -5.87 -31.09
CA LEU A 5 -3.10 -4.73 -30.21
C LEU A 5 -4.36 -4.22 -29.50
N LEU A 6 -5.50 -4.22 -30.20
CA LEU A 6 -6.79 -3.83 -29.63
C LEU A 6 -7.29 -4.85 -28.60
N VAL A 7 -7.14 -6.15 -28.88
CA VAL A 7 -7.51 -7.21 -27.93
C VAL A 7 -6.66 -7.14 -26.66
N LEU A 8 -5.36 -6.91 -26.77
CA LEU A 8 -4.47 -6.75 -25.61
C LEU A 8 -4.84 -5.52 -24.75
N LEU A 9 -5.18 -4.39 -25.38
CA LEU A 9 -5.62 -3.19 -24.68
C LEU A 9 -6.95 -3.40 -23.94
N PHE A 10 -7.91 -4.11 -24.55
CA PHE A 10 -9.18 -4.45 -23.90
C PHE A 10 -9.00 -5.38 -22.69
N VAL A 11 -8.15 -6.41 -22.81
CA VAL A 11 -7.89 -7.35 -21.70
C VAL A 11 -7.18 -6.67 -20.53
N LEU A 12 -6.27 -5.73 -20.80
CA LEU A 12 -5.62 -4.92 -19.76
C LEU A 12 -6.65 -4.07 -19.01
N TRP A 13 -7.59 -3.43 -19.72
CA TRP A 13 -8.64 -2.61 -19.12
C TRP A 13 -9.65 -3.39 -18.28
N GLU A 14 -10.07 -4.59 -18.70
CA GLU A 14 -11.00 -5.40 -17.90
C GLU A 14 -10.39 -5.82 -16.55
N THR A 15 -9.08 -6.05 -16.49
CA THR A 15 -8.40 -6.39 -15.24
C THR A 15 -8.23 -5.20 -14.30
N GLU A 16 -8.19 -3.96 -14.82
CA GLU A 16 -8.09 -2.72 -14.04
C GLU A 16 -9.45 -2.17 -13.56
N ALA A 17 -10.56 -2.77 -13.99
CA ALA A 17 -11.91 -2.33 -13.64
C ALA A 17 -12.65 -3.29 -12.70
N ARG A 18 -12.06 -4.44 -12.35
CA ARG A 18 -12.70 -5.40 -11.44
C ARG A 18 -12.86 -4.78 -10.06
N VAL A 19 -14.09 -4.80 -9.55
CA VAL A 19 -14.41 -4.38 -8.19
C VAL A 19 -13.76 -5.33 -7.20
N CYS A 20 -13.06 -4.79 -6.23
CA CYS A 20 -12.37 -5.54 -5.18
C CYS A 20 -12.78 -4.98 -3.81
N ARG A 21 -12.75 -5.83 -2.78
CA ARG A 21 -12.89 -5.41 -1.37
C ARG A 21 -11.54 -5.46 -0.66
N THR A 22 -10.66 -6.33 -1.13
CA THR A 22 -9.29 -6.52 -0.67
C THR A 22 -8.36 -6.76 -1.85
N SER A 23 -7.06 -6.60 -1.64
CA SER A 23 -6.03 -6.91 -2.63
C SER A 23 -6.04 -8.37 -3.12
N TYR A 24 -6.59 -9.30 -2.33
CA TYR A 24 -6.72 -10.71 -2.73
C TYR A 24 -7.81 -10.96 -3.78
N ASP A 25 -8.78 -10.05 -3.91
CA ASP A 25 -9.82 -10.15 -4.95
C ASP A 25 -9.24 -9.85 -6.34
N CYS A 26 -8.02 -9.30 -6.38
CA CYS A 26 -7.39 -8.85 -7.58
C CYS A 26 -6.50 -9.89 -8.26
N PRO A 27 -6.50 -9.90 -9.60
CA PRO A 27 -5.65 -10.83 -10.34
C PRO A 27 -4.17 -10.51 -10.12
N GLN A 28 -3.33 -11.50 -10.37
CA GLN A 28 -1.87 -11.42 -10.22
C GLN A 28 -1.22 -10.24 -10.93
N ARG A 29 -1.84 -9.74 -12.00
CA ARG A 29 -1.35 -8.60 -12.81
C ARG A 29 -1.79 -7.22 -12.27
N ALA A 30 -2.71 -7.18 -11.31
CA ALA A 30 -3.31 -5.96 -10.78
C ALA A 30 -3.62 -6.09 -9.28
N ARG A 31 -2.69 -6.65 -8.50
CA ARG A 31 -2.90 -7.06 -7.09
C ARG A 31 -3.31 -5.94 -6.14
N CYS A 32 -3.25 -4.68 -6.55
CA CYS A 32 -3.56 -3.56 -5.68
C CYS A 32 -5.04 -3.15 -5.78
N CYS A 33 -5.77 -3.23 -4.66
CA CYS A 33 -7.15 -2.76 -4.59
C CYS A 33 -7.20 -1.29 -4.15
N ARG A 34 -7.71 -0.39 -4.99
CA ARG A 34 -7.76 1.06 -4.71
C ARG A 34 -9.17 1.62 -4.74
N ASN A 35 -9.51 2.47 -3.78
CA ASN A 35 -10.77 3.23 -3.81
C ASN A 35 -10.73 4.33 -4.90
N SER A 36 -11.83 5.06 -5.09
CA SER A 36 -11.87 6.15 -6.08
C SER A 36 -10.97 7.34 -5.75
N HIS A 37 -10.47 7.45 -4.51
CA HIS A 37 -9.51 8.47 -4.08
C HIS A 37 -8.05 8.04 -4.33
N GLY A 38 -7.82 6.79 -4.75
CA GLY A 38 -6.49 6.22 -4.96
C GLY A 38 -5.87 5.58 -3.71
N ASP A 39 -6.59 5.56 -2.58
CA ASP A 39 -6.11 4.88 -1.37
C ASP A 39 -6.22 3.38 -1.53
N THR A 40 -5.21 2.66 -1.04
CA THR A 40 -5.22 1.20 -1.04
C THR A 40 -6.16 0.71 0.06
N LEU A 41 -7.09 -0.16 -0.30
CA LEU A 41 -7.92 -0.83 0.71
C LEU A 41 -7.02 -1.83 1.47
N PRO A 42 -6.85 -1.67 2.79
CA PRO A 42 -5.86 -2.42 3.54
C PRO A 42 -6.18 -3.92 3.53
N LEU A 43 -5.12 -4.73 3.50
CA LEU A 43 -5.21 -6.13 3.87
C LEU A 43 -5.74 -6.20 5.30
N GLN A 44 -6.76 -7.01 5.53
CA GLN A 44 -7.36 -7.19 6.85
C GLN A 44 -6.41 -8.01 7.74
N GLU A 45 -5.30 -7.41 8.17
CA GLU A 45 -4.42 -7.99 9.18
C GLU A 45 -4.87 -7.50 10.57
N GLY A 46 -5.51 -8.41 11.32
CA GLY A 46 -5.85 -8.21 12.72
C GLY A 46 -7.19 -7.50 12.94
N LYS A 47 -7.97 -8.02 13.88
CA LYS A 47 -9.25 -7.46 14.35
C LYS A 47 -9.10 -6.01 14.83
N SER A 48 -9.32 -5.04 13.95
CA SER A 48 -9.72 -3.69 14.32
C SER A 48 -10.52 -3.10 13.18
N ARG A 49 -11.75 -3.58 13.02
CA ARG A 49 -12.72 -2.95 12.12
C ARG A 49 -13.25 -1.62 12.63
N ASP A 50 -12.98 -1.24 13.89
CA ASP A 50 -13.84 -0.24 14.54
C ASP A 50 -13.14 0.95 15.21
N ILE A 51 -11.80 1.07 15.24
CA ILE A 51 -11.18 2.24 15.90
C ILE A 51 -9.88 2.63 15.19
N LEU A 52 -9.74 3.92 14.88
CA LEU A 52 -8.53 4.63 14.41
C LEU A 52 -8.38 4.88 12.90
N ILE A 53 -9.44 5.37 12.24
CA ILE A 53 -9.25 6.32 11.12
C ILE A 53 -9.69 7.69 11.62
N GLY A 54 -8.74 8.47 12.13
CA GLY A 54 -8.91 9.89 12.45
C GLY A 54 -8.93 10.77 11.20
N PHE A 55 -9.64 10.34 10.16
CA PHE A 55 -9.90 11.08 8.93
C PHE A 55 -11.28 10.65 8.45
N ASP A 56 -12.18 11.62 8.23
CA ASP A 56 -13.53 11.46 7.68
C ASP A 56 -13.54 10.93 6.24
N SER A 57 -12.86 9.83 5.97
CA SER A 57 -12.98 9.10 4.71
C SER A 57 -14.05 8.05 4.93
N PRO A 58 -15.26 8.19 4.34
CA PRO A 58 -16.23 7.11 4.34
C PRO A 58 -15.51 5.89 3.79
N LEU A 59 -15.34 4.86 4.62
CA LEU A 59 -14.58 3.67 4.27
C LEU A 59 -15.29 3.05 3.08
N GLN A 60 -14.84 3.36 1.86
CA GLN A 60 -15.44 2.82 0.66
C GLN A 60 -15.26 1.31 0.77
N SER A 61 -16.38 0.61 0.92
CA SER A 61 -16.44 -0.85 1.12
C SER A 61 -15.90 -1.65 -0.07
N SER A 62 -15.53 -0.96 -1.16
CA SER A 62 -15.04 -1.52 -2.40
C SER A 62 -14.14 -0.53 -3.14
N GLY A 63 -13.16 -1.07 -3.85
CA GLY A 63 -12.29 -0.37 -4.77
C GLY A 63 -12.24 -1.07 -6.13
N ARG A 64 -11.24 -0.74 -6.94
CA ARG A 64 -10.91 -1.40 -8.19
C ARG A 64 -9.48 -1.91 -8.19
N CYS A 65 -9.27 -3.05 -8.82
CA CYS A 65 -7.94 -3.61 -9.02
C CYS A 65 -7.12 -2.71 -9.93
N SER A 66 -5.85 -2.52 -9.58
CA SER A 66 -4.97 -1.59 -10.26
C SER A 66 -3.60 -2.23 -10.43
N SER A 67 -3.06 -2.13 -11.64
CA SER A 67 -1.67 -2.50 -11.94
C SER A 67 -0.70 -1.35 -11.64
N ARG A 68 -1.21 -0.12 -11.48
CA ARG A 68 -0.40 1.08 -11.23
C ARG A 68 0.34 0.96 -9.90
N LEU A 69 1.66 1.10 -9.94
CA LEU A 69 2.52 1.19 -8.77
C LEU A 69 2.21 2.44 -7.91
N ALA A 70 2.47 2.36 -6.61
CA ALA A 70 2.25 3.47 -5.67
C ALA A 70 3.38 4.51 -5.75
N ARG A 71 3.01 5.79 -5.81
CA ARG A 71 3.93 6.93 -5.88
C ARG A 71 4.46 7.30 -4.50
N LYS A 72 5.46 8.18 -4.48
CA LYS A 72 6.00 8.76 -3.24
C LYS A 72 4.88 9.30 -2.35
N ASN A 73 4.90 8.88 -1.08
CA ASN A 73 3.93 9.18 -0.03
C ASN A 73 2.52 8.57 -0.21
N GLU A 74 2.23 7.89 -1.33
CA GLU A 74 0.99 7.12 -1.46
C GLU A 74 1.04 5.88 -0.54
N GLN A 75 -0.14 5.41 -0.14
CA GLN A 75 -0.27 4.20 0.64
C GLN A 75 0.18 2.99 -0.18
N CYS A 76 0.86 2.06 0.47
CA CYS A 76 1.34 0.83 -0.13
C CYS A 76 1.03 -0.36 0.77
N ASP A 77 1.19 -1.54 0.23
CA ASP A 77 1.09 -2.81 0.94
C ASP A 77 2.29 -3.65 0.50
N PRO A 78 3.16 -4.09 1.42
CA PRO A 78 4.41 -4.75 1.06
C PRO A 78 4.22 -6.07 0.31
N ASN A 79 3.01 -6.64 0.30
CA ASN A 79 2.71 -7.92 -0.35
C ASN A 79 1.96 -7.77 -1.68
N ASN A 80 1.19 -6.68 -1.87
CA ASN A 80 0.23 -6.57 -2.97
C ASN A 80 0.24 -5.21 -3.70
N CYS A 81 0.68 -4.12 -3.07
CA CYS A 81 0.70 -2.78 -3.65
C CYS A 81 2.13 -2.23 -3.61
N GLU A 82 2.91 -2.59 -4.63
CA GLU A 82 4.30 -2.19 -4.78
C GLU A 82 4.47 -0.71 -5.09
N CYS A 83 5.61 -0.15 -4.70
CA CYS A 83 5.98 1.23 -4.96
C CYS A 83 6.69 1.38 -6.32
N GLU A 84 6.67 2.58 -6.87
CA GLU A 84 7.48 2.94 -8.04
C GLU A 84 8.99 2.77 -7.77
N GLN A 85 9.77 2.63 -8.85
CA GLN A 85 11.21 2.38 -8.77
C GLN A 85 11.94 3.45 -7.91
N GLY A 86 12.84 3.00 -7.04
CA GLY A 86 13.61 3.86 -6.13
C GLY A 86 12.86 4.22 -4.83
N LEU A 87 11.65 3.69 -4.63
CA LEU A 87 10.87 3.82 -3.42
C LEU A 87 10.66 2.45 -2.76
N ASP A 88 10.62 2.45 -1.43
CA ASP A 88 10.31 1.27 -0.62
C ASP A 88 9.06 1.52 0.21
N CYS A 89 8.24 0.47 0.33
CA CYS A 89 7.08 0.47 1.21
C CYS A 89 7.54 0.36 2.66
N TYR A 90 7.25 1.39 3.47
CA TYR A 90 7.71 1.46 4.85
C TYR A 90 6.63 2.04 5.76
N ARG A 91 6.58 1.51 6.99
CA ARG A 91 5.77 2.02 8.09
C ARG A 91 6.72 2.68 9.10
N PRO A 92 6.65 4.00 9.29
CA PRO A 92 7.42 4.67 10.32
C PRO A 92 7.11 4.13 11.71
N MET A 93 8.14 3.98 12.53
CA MET A 93 7.98 3.74 13.96
C MET A 93 7.33 4.96 14.62
N SER A 94 6.25 4.72 15.35
CA SER A 94 5.47 5.73 16.05
C SER A 94 4.91 5.10 17.32
N GLY A 95 4.69 5.90 18.37
CA GLY A 95 4.04 5.39 19.58
C GLY A 95 2.52 5.52 19.56
N ILE A 96 1.96 6.22 18.57
CA ILE A 96 0.54 6.06 18.24
C ILE A 96 0.31 4.77 17.45
N CYS A 97 -0.78 4.06 17.75
CA CYS A 97 -1.10 2.84 17.04
C CYS A 97 -1.33 3.12 15.56
N CYS A 98 -0.59 2.30 14.80
CA CYS A 98 -0.94 1.77 13.51
C CYS A 98 -0.80 2.73 12.33
N PRO A 99 0.35 3.43 12.20
CA PRO A 99 0.62 4.23 11.01
C PRO A 99 0.50 3.38 9.74
N LEU A 100 -0.06 3.95 8.69
CA LEU A 100 -0.21 3.26 7.42
C LEU A 100 1.16 3.09 6.73
N TYR A 101 1.30 2.00 5.98
CA TYR A 101 2.45 1.82 5.09
C TYR A 101 2.36 2.82 3.94
N ARG A 102 3.46 3.50 3.65
CA ARG A 102 3.56 4.44 2.52
C ARG A 102 4.86 4.25 1.77
N CYS A 103 4.90 4.70 0.52
CA CYS A 103 6.11 4.66 -0.29
C CYS A 103 7.05 5.81 0.08
N TYR A 104 8.24 5.48 0.56
CA TYR A 104 9.30 6.43 0.88
C TYR A 104 10.53 6.18 0.02
N ASN A 105 11.46 7.14 -0.03
CA ASN A 105 12.73 6.93 -0.72
C ASN A 105 13.47 5.71 -0.13
N ALA A 106 13.91 4.78 -0.99
CA ALA A 106 14.52 3.52 -0.55
C ALA A 106 15.78 3.73 0.30
N THR A 107 16.62 4.71 -0.05
CA THR A 107 17.82 5.05 0.74
C THR A 107 17.46 5.54 2.13
N TRP A 108 16.42 6.37 2.24
CA TRP A 108 15.91 6.83 3.54
C TRP A 108 15.32 5.67 4.35
N VAL A 109 14.54 4.78 3.73
CA VAL A 109 13.98 3.59 4.40
C VAL A 109 15.09 2.70 4.95
N LYS A 110 16.16 2.48 4.18
CA LYS A 110 17.33 1.74 4.64
C LYS A 110 17.95 2.38 5.88
N GLN A 111 18.20 3.69 5.87
CA GLN A 111 18.74 4.41 7.02
C GLN A 111 17.83 4.30 8.25
N GLN A 112 16.51 4.38 8.06
CA GLN A 112 15.54 4.21 9.15
C GLN A 112 15.59 2.80 9.73
N ARG A 113 15.60 1.76 8.90
CA ARG A 113 15.69 0.37 9.36
C ARG A 113 16.98 0.14 10.16
N GLU A 114 18.11 0.62 9.67
CA GLU A 114 19.40 0.53 10.37
C GLU A 114 19.39 1.29 11.71
N PHE A 115 18.77 2.48 11.75
CA PHE A 115 18.61 3.25 12.98
C PHE A 115 17.79 2.48 14.01
N TRP A 116 16.61 1.98 13.62
CA TRP A 116 15.72 1.25 14.53
C TRP A 116 16.33 -0.06 14.99
N GLU A 117 17.03 -0.78 14.13
CA GLU A 117 17.75 -1.99 14.52
C GLU A 117 18.80 -1.71 15.60
N LYS A 118 19.60 -0.65 15.44
CA LYS A 118 20.58 -0.23 16.46
C LYS A 118 19.89 0.27 17.73
N CYS A 119 18.80 1.01 17.59
CA CYS A 119 17.99 1.51 18.69
C CYS A 119 17.43 0.36 19.54
N PHE A 120 16.84 -0.67 18.94
CA PHE A 120 16.28 -1.83 19.66
C PHE A 120 17.33 -2.63 20.42
N ARG A 121 18.58 -2.64 19.97
CA ARG A 121 19.69 -3.28 20.67
C ARG A 121 20.25 -2.44 21.81
N ASN A 122 19.89 -1.14 21.90
CA ASN A 122 20.38 -0.22 22.92
C ASN A 122 19.30 -0.01 23.99
N PRO A 123 19.54 -0.41 25.26
CA PRO A 123 18.57 -0.25 26.34
C PRO A 123 18.26 1.20 26.71
N ARG A 124 19.06 2.17 26.24
CA ARG A 124 18.82 3.61 26.43
C ARG A 124 18.07 4.25 25.27
N CYS A 125 17.76 3.51 24.21
CA CYS A 125 17.05 4.10 23.10
C CYS A 125 15.61 4.46 23.51
N ARG A 126 15.20 5.68 23.19
CA ARG A 126 13.84 6.15 23.44
C ARG A 126 12.96 5.73 22.28
N LEU A 127 12.09 4.77 22.54
CA LEU A 127 11.03 4.43 21.60
C LEU A 127 10.02 5.59 21.54
N PRO A 128 9.45 5.86 20.35
CA PRO A 128 8.41 6.86 20.23
C PRO A 128 7.20 6.43 21.07
N MET A 129 6.67 7.39 21.86
CA MET A 129 5.43 7.24 22.65
C MET A 129 4.21 7.74 21.87
#